data_AF-A0A8J8FYK2-F1
#
_entry.id   AF-A0A8J8FYK2-F1
#
_cell.length_a   1.000
_cell.length_b   1.000
_cell.length_c   1.000
_cell.angle_alpha   90.00
_cell.angle_beta   90.00
_cell.angle_gamma   90.00
#
_symmetry.space_group_name_H-M   'P 1'
#
loop_
_entity.id
_entity.type
_entity.pdbx_description
1 polymer ?
#
loop_
_entity_poly.entity_id
_entity_poly.type
_entity_poly.pdbx_seq_one_letter_code
_entity_poly.pdbx_strand_id
1 'polypeptide(L)'
;MNLIENYRFGKIVINGQKYNRDLIVFPEEIKTNWWRKDGHSLCLEDLTVLDDIKTDYLVVGIGSAGVMKVPSDVLQNLSQKDIEVIVLKTPEAVEEYNRLAKEGKQVVGAFHLTC
;
A
#
# COMPACT_ATOMS: atom_id res chain seq x y z
N MET A 1 12.79 -6.82 7.23
CA MET A 1 11.80 -5.72 7.20
C MET A 1 12.05 -4.86 5.99
N ASN A 2 11.08 -4.75 5.10
CA ASN A 2 11.18 -3.91 3.90
C ASN A 2 10.93 -2.45 4.25
N LEU A 3 11.93 -1.59 4.05
CA LEU A 3 11.83 -0.14 4.25
C LEU A 3 11.97 0.59 2.91
N ILE A 4 11.14 1.61 2.73
CA ILE A 4 11.12 2.41 1.52
C ILE A 4 12.14 3.54 1.69
N GLU A 5 13.17 3.55 0.85
CA GLU A 5 14.25 4.54 0.92
C GLU A 5 13.90 5.83 0.17
N ASN A 6 13.17 5.68 -0.95
CA ASN A 6 12.84 6.81 -1.80
C ASN A 6 11.57 6.54 -2.61
N TYR A 7 10.79 7.60 -2.83
CA TYR A 7 9.70 7.62 -3.78
C TYR A 7 9.80 8.86 -4.68
N ARG A 8 9.48 8.68 -5.95
CA ARG A 8 9.18 9.74 -6.92
C ARG A 8 8.14 9.21 -7.91
N PHE A 9 7.56 10.09 -8.72
CA PHE A 9 6.57 9.69 -9.73
C PHE A 9 7.05 8.49 -10.58
N GLY A 10 6.25 7.42 -10.56
CA GLY A 10 6.49 6.17 -11.28
C GLY A 10 7.66 5.34 -10.77
N LYS A 11 8.24 5.64 -9.60
CA LYS A 11 9.39 4.89 -9.07
C LYS A 11 9.48 4.90 -7.55
N ILE A 12 9.73 3.73 -6.99
CA ILE A 12 10.01 3.52 -5.57
C ILE A 12 11.32 2.74 -5.41
N VAL A 13 12.04 2.97 -4.31
CA VAL A 13 13.26 2.25 -3.94
C VAL A 13 13.05 1.61 -2.57
N ILE A 14 13.23 0.29 -2.49
CA ILE A 14 13.03 -0.50 -1.27
C ILE A 14 14.24 -1.42 -1.13
N ASN A 15 14.94 -1.34 0.01
CA ASN A 15 16.17 -2.09 0.28
C ASN A 15 17.19 -2.04 -0.87
N GLY A 16 17.45 -0.85 -1.42
CA GLY A 16 18.34 -0.63 -2.57
C GLY A 16 17.82 -1.06 -3.93
N GLN A 17 16.69 -1.78 -4.00
CA GLN A 17 16.09 -2.24 -5.25
C GLN A 17 15.07 -1.23 -5.79
N LYS A 18 15.13 -0.98 -7.11
CA LYS A 18 14.26 -0.03 -7.81
C LYS A 18 13.05 -0.76 -8.40
N TYR A 19 11.87 -0.19 -8.20
CA TYR A 19 10.62 -0.64 -8.81
C TYR A 19 9.95 0.54 -9.54
N ASN A 20 9.29 0.25 -10.65
CA ASN A 20 8.69 1.23 -11.55
C ASN A 20 7.23 0.93 -11.90
N ARG A 21 6.60 0.01 -11.16
CA ARG A 21 5.18 -0.32 -11.25
C ARG A 21 4.61 -0.40 -9.85
N ASP A 22 3.28 -0.24 -9.77
CA ASP A 22 2.50 -0.46 -8.57
C ASP A 22 2.84 -1.80 -7.93
N LEU A 23 2.83 -1.81 -6.59
CA LEU A 23 3.31 -2.92 -5.79
C LEU A 23 2.64 -2.90 -4.41
N ILE A 24 2.66 -4.06 -3.77
CA ILE A 24 2.32 -4.23 -2.36
C ILE A 24 3.60 -4.60 -1.61
N VAL A 25 3.86 -3.92 -0.50
CA VAL A 25 5.03 -4.09 0.36
C VAL A 25 4.55 -4.70 1.67
N PHE A 26 5.05 -5.90 1.96
CA PHE A 26 4.86 -6.59 3.23
C PHE A 26 6.13 -6.47 4.07
N PRO A 27 6.08 -6.81 5.38
CA PRO A 27 7.27 -6.76 6.23
C PRO A 27 8.44 -7.61 5.69
N GLU A 28 8.16 -8.76 5.09
CA GLU A 28 9.19 -9.71 4.64
C GLU A 28 9.22 -9.94 3.13
N GLU A 29 8.16 -9.57 2.40
CA GLU A 29 8.06 -9.77 0.96
C GLU A 29 7.58 -8.52 0.20
N ILE A 30 7.83 -8.51 -1.10
CA ILE A 30 7.38 -7.43 -1.99
C ILE A 30 6.64 -8.08 -3.16
N LYS A 31 5.35 -7.81 -3.26
CA LYS A 31 4.54 -8.24 -4.40
C LYS A 31 4.57 -7.16 -5.49
N THR A 32 5.39 -7.41 -6.50
CA THR A 32 5.54 -6.51 -7.66
C THR A 32 4.40 -6.68 -8.68
N ASN A 33 4.25 -5.69 -9.57
CA ASN A 33 3.26 -5.68 -10.65
C ASN A 33 1.83 -5.86 -10.12
N TRP A 34 1.52 -5.19 -9.01
CA TRP A 34 0.18 -5.18 -8.46
C TRP A 34 -0.75 -4.48 -9.45
N TRP A 35 -1.67 -5.27 -10.01
CA TRP A 35 -2.64 -4.81 -10.99
C TRP A 35 -4.01 -4.72 -10.33
N ARG A 36 -4.64 -3.56 -10.46
CA ARG A 36 -5.99 -3.32 -9.95
C ARG A 36 -7.02 -3.61 -11.03
N LYS A 37 -8.21 -4.05 -10.62
CA LYS A 37 -9.35 -4.27 -11.52
C LYS A 37 -9.76 -2.99 -12.24
N ASP A 38 -9.70 -1.86 -11.52
CA ASP A 38 -9.87 -0.51 -12.06
C ASP A 38 -8.68 0.37 -11.63
N GLY A 39 -8.03 1.03 -12.60
CA GLY A 39 -6.90 1.92 -12.36
C GLY A 39 -7.25 3.16 -11.52
N HIS A 40 -8.53 3.49 -11.36
CA HIS A 40 -8.98 4.67 -10.60
C HIS A 40 -9.71 4.31 -9.29
N SER A 41 -9.96 3.04 -9.01
CA SER A 41 -10.65 2.63 -7.78
C SER A 41 -10.10 1.32 -7.25
N LEU A 42 -9.78 1.30 -5.97
CA LEU A 42 -9.43 0.08 -5.26
C LEU A 42 -10.69 -0.78 -5.04
N CYS A 43 -10.58 -2.10 -5.16
CA CYS A 43 -11.62 -3.03 -4.72
C CYS A 43 -11.05 -4.14 -3.83
N LEU A 44 -11.92 -4.92 -3.19
CA LEU A 44 -11.49 -6.05 -2.34
C LEU A 44 -10.73 -7.13 -3.10
N GLU A 45 -11.04 -7.31 -4.38
CA GLU A 45 -10.37 -8.32 -5.22
C GLU A 45 -8.89 -7.99 -5.43
N ASP A 46 -8.55 -6.70 -5.44
CA ASP A 46 -7.17 -6.19 -5.54
C ASP A 46 -6.35 -6.49 -4.27
N LEU A 47 -7.02 -6.79 -3.15
CA LEU A 47 -6.45 -6.96 -1.82
C LEU A 47 -6.58 -8.40 -1.27
N THR A 48 -6.96 -9.37 -2.10
CA THR A 48 -7.06 -10.79 -1.74
C THR A 48 -5.81 -11.37 -1.08
N VAL A 49 -4.64 -10.77 -1.35
CA VAL A 49 -3.38 -11.11 -0.68
C VAL A 49 -3.38 -10.89 0.83
N LEU A 50 -4.28 -10.07 1.35
CA LEU A 50 -4.42 -9.83 2.78
C LEU A 50 -5.20 -10.95 3.49
N ASP A 51 -5.90 -11.83 2.76
CA ASP A 51 -6.71 -12.89 3.37
C ASP A 51 -5.85 -13.97 4.06
N ASP A 52 -4.62 -14.18 3.57
CA ASP A 52 -3.69 -15.19 4.10
C ASP A 52 -2.65 -14.60 5.08
N ILE A 53 -2.72 -13.30 5.37
CA ILE A 53 -1.68 -12.58 6.11
C ILE A 53 -2.30 -11.81 7.27
N LYS A 54 -1.71 -11.95 8.47
CA LYS A 54 -2.08 -11.13 9.62
C LYS A 54 -1.45 -9.74 9.50
N THR A 55 -2.28 -8.70 9.40
CA THR A 55 -1.84 -7.30 9.40
C THR A 55 -2.75 -6.46 10.29
N ASP A 56 -2.16 -5.52 11.03
CA ASP A 56 -2.89 -4.57 11.85
C ASP A 56 -3.21 -3.29 11.06
N TYR A 57 -2.35 -2.93 10.09
CA TYR A 57 -2.44 -1.70 9.32
C TYR A 57 -2.28 -1.94 7.82
N LEU A 58 -3.18 -1.35 7.03
CA LEU A 58 -3.02 -1.22 5.58
C LEU A 58 -2.82 0.26 5.23
N VAL A 59 -1.64 0.61 4.72
CA VAL A 59 -1.36 1.94 4.18
C VAL A 59 -1.57 1.93 2.66
N VAL A 60 -2.47 2.76 2.16
CA VAL A 60 -2.81 2.85 0.72
C VAL A 60 -2.29 4.18 0.15
N GLY A 61 -1.34 4.09 -0.77
CA GLY A 61 -0.89 5.21 -1.60
C GLY A 61 -1.77 5.37 -2.83
N ILE A 62 -2.60 6.41 -2.87
CA ILE A 62 -3.60 6.66 -3.93
C ILE A 62 -3.07 7.44 -5.16
N GLY A 63 -1.76 7.34 -5.40
CA GLY A 63 -1.06 8.09 -6.43
C GLY A 63 -0.56 9.44 -5.93
N SER A 64 0.35 10.07 -6.69
CA SER A 64 0.88 11.41 -6.39
C SER A 64 -0.19 12.49 -6.43
N ALA A 65 -1.17 12.36 -7.32
CA ALA A 65 -2.28 13.32 -7.43
C ALA A 65 -3.44 12.99 -6.47
N GLY A 66 -3.49 11.77 -5.94
CA GLY A 66 -4.56 11.31 -5.06
C GLY A 66 -5.92 11.16 -5.76
N VAL A 67 -5.91 10.73 -7.01
CA VAL A 67 -7.14 10.57 -7.81
C VAL A 67 -7.71 9.15 -7.75
N MET A 68 -6.90 8.16 -7.34
CA MET A 68 -7.39 6.83 -7.05
C MET A 68 -8.33 6.86 -5.84
N LYS A 69 -9.54 6.32 -6.00
CA LYS A 69 -10.53 6.23 -4.93
C LYS A 69 -10.37 4.95 -4.13
N VAL A 70 -10.67 5.03 -2.84
CA VAL A 70 -10.88 3.88 -1.96
C VAL A 70 -12.34 3.91 -1.51
N PRO A 71 -13.21 3.10 -2.13
CA PRO A 71 -14.62 3.01 -1.77
C PRO A 71 -14.85 2.67 -0.29
N SER A 72 -15.96 3.16 0.28
CA SER A 72 -16.25 2.99 1.72
C SER A 72 -16.56 1.54 2.10
N ASP A 73 -17.09 0.73 1.19
CA ASP A 73 -17.31 -0.71 1.38
C ASP A 73 -15.99 -1.47 1.54
N VAL A 74 -14.93 -1.07 0.81
CA VAL A 74 -13.58 -1.61 1.01
C VAL A 74 -13.08 -1.30 2.42
N LEU A 75 -13.23 -0.05 2.87
CA LEU A 75 -12.83 0.36 4.23
C LEU A 75 -13.61 -0.39 5.31
N GLN A 76 -14.93 -0.52 5.14
CA GLN A 76 -15.78 -1.23 6.09
C GLN A 76 -15.42 -2.72 6.18
N ASN A 77 -15.17 -3.39 5.05
CA ASN A 77 -14.79 -4.79 5.05
C ASN A 77 -13.45 -5.03 5.74
N LEU A 78 -12.45 -4.17 5.49
CA LEU A 78 -11.15 -4.26 6.14
C LEU A 78 -11.24 -3.95 7.64
N SER A 79 -12.06 -2.98 8.03
CA SER A 79 -12.33 -2.68 9.44
C SER A 79 -13.01 -3.86 10.16
N GLN A 80 -13.89 -4.62 9.50
CA GLN A 80 -14.48 -5.84 10.07
C GLN A 80 -13.46 -6.97 10.27
N LYS A 81 -12.30 -6.88 9.63
CA LYS A 81 -11.15 -7.78 9.82
C LYS A 81 -10.12 -7.23 10.82
N ASP A 82 -10.48 -6.19 11.58
CA ASP A 82 -9.60 -5.47 12.52
C ASP A 82 -8.35 -4.85 11.85
N ILE A 83 -8.45 -4.53 10.55
CA ILE A 83 -7.38 -3.86 9.79
C ILE A 83 -7.67 -2.36 9.76
N GLU A 84 -6.77 -1.56 10.32
CA GLU A 84 -6.82 -0.11 10.23
C GLU A 84 -6.30 0.36 8.87
N VAL A 85 -7.14 1.04 8.09
CA VAL A 85 -6.78 1.49 6.74
C VAL A 85 -6.44 2.97 6.75
N ILE A 86 -5.20 3.29 6.33
CA ILE A 86 -4.70 4.66 6.21
C ILE A 86 -4.57 5.01 4.73
N VAL A 87 -5.39 5.93 4.25
CA VAL A 87 -5.43 6.33 2.84
C VAL A 87 -4.75 7.69 2.67
N LEU A 88 -3.66 7.72 1.91
CA LEU A 88 -2.83 8.91 1.73
C LEU A 88 -2.34 9.00 0.29
N LYS A 89 -1.97 10.21 -0.14
CA LYS A 89 -1.16 10.37 -1.36
C LYS A 89 0.14 9.58 -1.22
N THR A 90 0.66 9.06 -2.32
CA THR A 90 1.79 8.11 -2.28
C THR A 90 3.05 8.61 -1.55
N PRO A 91 3.49 9.89 -1.69
CA PRO A 91 4.61 10.39 -0.88
C PRO A 91 4.39 10.24 0.63
N GLU A 92 3.22 10.66 1.11
CA GLU A 92 2.84 10.63 2.52
C GLU A 92 2.58 9.19 3.01
N ALA A 93 2.00 8.35 2.15
CA ALA A 93 1.80 6.93 2.42
C ALA A 93 3.13 6.20 2.65
N VAL A 94 4.16 6.54 1.88
CA VAL A 94 5.51 5.96 2.03
C VAL A 94 6.11 6.31 3.39
N GLU A 95 5.96 7.56 3.82
CA GLU A 95 6.44 8.02 5.13
C GLU A 95 5.71 7.30 6.26
N GLU A 96 4.40 7.18 6.16
CA GLU A 96 3.56 6.55 7.19
C GLU A 96 3.79 5.04 7.30
N TYR A 97 3.92 4.34 6.17
CA TYR A 97 4.32 2.93 6.14
C TYR A 97 5.65 2.73 6.86
N ASN A 98 6.66 3.55 6.54
CA ASN A 98 7.98 3.44 7.16
C ASN A 98 7.95 3.74 8.67
N ARG A 99 7.12 4.70 9.10
CA ARG A 99 6.94 5.03 10.52
C ARG A 99 6.39 3.81 11.28
N LEU A 100 5.27 3.26 10.81
CA LEU A 100 4.62 2.08 11.41
C LEU A 100 5.55 0.85 11.41
N ALA A 101 6.25 0.61 10.30
CA ALA A 101 7.21 -0.49 10.20
C ALA A 101 8.34 -0.34 11.24
N LYS A 102 8.93 0.86 11.36
CA LYS A 102 9.99 1.13 12.36
C LYS A 102 9.51 1.02 13.80
N GLU A 103 8.23 1.22 14.06
CA GLU A 103 7.59 0.99 15.37
C GLU A 103 7.30 -0.49 15.65
N GLY A 104 7.60 -1.40 14.69
CA GLY A 104 7.39 -2.83 14.83
C GLY A 104 5.94 -3.28 14.62
N LYS A 105 5.09 -2.43 14.03
CA LYS A 105 3.69 -2.76 13.70
C LYS A 105 3.61 -3.73 12.52
N GLN A 106 2.59 -4.58 12.48
CA GLN A 106 2.31 -5.44 11.34
C GLN A 106 1.61 -4.64 10.24
N VAL A 107 2.40 -3.91 9.45
CA VAL A 107 1.91 -3.01 8.40
C VAL A 107 2.15 -3.57 7.00
N VAL A 108 1.15 -3.44 6.13
CA VAL A 108 1.24 -3.67 4.69
C VAL A 108 1.02 -2.35 3.95
N GLY A 109 1.80 -2.09 2.90
CA GLY A 109 1.67 -0.89 2.07
C GLY A 109 1.27 -1.24 0.63
N ALA A 110 0.17 -0.68 0.11
CA ALA A 110 -0.25 -0.82 -1.27
C ALA A 110 -0.08 0.51 -2.01
N PHE A 111 0.84 0.59 -2.96
CA PHE A 111 1.28 1.87 -3.53
C PHE A 111 0.98 1.97 -5.02
N HIS A 112 0.10 2.92 -5.37
CA HIS A 112 0.01 3.44 -6.73
C HIS A 112 1.12 4.46 -6.98
N LEU A 113 2.02 4.22 -7.93
CA LEU A 113 3.22 5.05 -8.11
C LEU A 113 3.00 6.26 -9.01
N THR A 114 1.86 6.37 -9.69
CA THR A 114 1.56 7.46 -10.64
C THR A 114 0.33 8.27 -10.21
N CYS A 115 -0.63 8.54 -11.09
CA CYS A 115 -1.87 9.26 -10.80
C CYS A 115 -3.07 8.34 -10.95
#